data_AF-A0A2V8M1F2-F1
#
_entry.id   AF-A0A2V8M1F2-F1
#
_cell.length_a   1.000
_cell.length_b   1.000
_cell.length_c   1.000
_cell.angle_alpha   90.00
_cell.angle_beta   90.00
_cell.angle_gamma   90.00
#
_symmetry.space_group_name_H-M   'P 1'
#
loop_
_entity.id
_entity.type
_entity.pdbx_description
1 polymer ?
#
loop_
_entity_poly.entity_id
_entity_poly.type
_entity_poly.pdbx_seq_one_letter_code
_entity_poly.pdbx_strand_id
1 'polypeptide(L)'
;QTFDDVVKASPECRDYVTYPAAYTYMQQWAALNLAEEWKKVSAPVLIVWGTADFVSTIADNPLMADVINSFYPGHATLKMITNMDHPMYKAASMEESMNRPATAPREFEPAVLEAIRDWLLAQIKRNAARMQSALHPQQAKRMIYTVPKTGRSQFNHLGAMQLAHVD
;
A
#
# COMPACT_ATOMS: atom_id res chain seq x y z
N GLN A 1 1.34 -0.11 -38.77
CA GLN A 1 0.33 -1.19 -38.84
C GLN A 1 -0.88 -0.73 -38.06
N THR A 2 -2.06 -0.77 -38.65
CA THR A 2 -3.33 -0.40 -38.00
C THR A 2 -3.97 -1.61 -37.31
N PHE A 3 -4.98 -1.38 -36.47
CA PHE A 3 -5.80 -2.45 -35.90
C PHE A 3 -6.37 -3.37 -36.99
N ASP A 4 -6.93 -2.78 -38.04
CA ASP A 4 -7.52 -3.52 -39.15
C ASP A 4 -6.46 -4.35 -39.89
N ASP A 5 -5.23 -3.85 -40.02
CA ASP A 5 -4.12 -4.61 -40.61
C ASP A 5 -3.75 -5.83 -39.76
N VAL A 6 -3.74 -5.70 -38.43
CA VAL A 6 -3.46 -6.82 -37.51
C VAL A 6 -4.57 -7.87 -37.57
N VAL A 7 -5.83 -7.45 -37.47
CA VAL A 7 -6.97 -8.38 -37.48
C VAL A 7 -7.17 -9.02 -38.85
N LYS A 8 -6.84 -8.32 -39.94
CA LYS A 8 -6.85 -8.90 -41.29
C LYS A 8 -5.76 -9.95 -41.48
N ALA A 9 -4.57 -9.71 -40.92
CA ALA A 9 -3.44 -10.64 -41.01
C ALA A 9 -3.62 -11.85 -40.07
N SER A 10 -4.22 -11.64 -38.89
CA SER A 10 -4.44 -12.63 -37.84
C SER A 10 -5.82 -12.41 -37.19
N PRO A 11 -6.90 -12.94 -37.79
CA PRO A 11 -8.26 -12.80 -37.27
C PRO A 11 -8.43 -13.31 -35.83
N GLU A 12 -7.67 -14.35 -35.46
CA GLU A 12 -7.60 -14.92 -34.12
C GLU A 12 -7.10 -13.94 -33.05
N CYS A 13 -6.38 -12.89 -33.45
CA CYS A 13 -5.88 -11.87 -32.53
C CYS A 13 -6.96 -10.87 -32.09
N ARG A 14 -8.14 -10.83 -32.74
CA ARG A 14 -9.17 -9.81 -32.50
C ARG A 14 -9.50 -9.65 -31.02
N ASP A 15 -9.71 -10.74 -30.30
CA ASP A 15 -10.08 -10.67 -28.88
C ASP A 15 -8.92 -10.16 -28.03
N TYR A 16 -7.68 -10.54 -28.35
CA TYR A 16 -6.48 -10.10 -27.64
C TYR A 16 -6.13 -8.62 -27.86
N VAL A 17 -6.53 -8.03 -28.99
CA VAL A 17 -6.31 -6.60 -29.28
C VAL A 17 -7.48 -5.70 -28.88
N THR A 18 -8.60 -6.29 -28.44
CA THR A 18 -9.78 -5.57 -27.96
C THR A 18 -9.97 -5.68 -26.45
N TYR A 19 -9.47 -6.76 -25.84
CA TYR A 19 -9.40 -6.94 -24.40
C TYR A 19 -8.06 -6.44 -23.84
N PRO A 20 -8.02 -5.84 -22.62
CA PRO A 20 -9.16 -5.47 -21.78
C PRO A 20 -9.85 -4.17 -22.21
N ALA A 21 -9.24 -3.42 -23.14
CA ALA A 21 -9.75 -2.16 -23.67
C ALA A 21 -9.19 -1.91 -25.08
N ALA A 22 -9.73 -0.90 -25.78
CA ALA A 22 -9.25 -0.52 -27.11
C ALA A 22 -7.75 -0.21 -27.12
N TYR A 23 -7.04 -0.61 -28.18
CA TYR A 23 -5.59 -0.41 -28.28
C TYR A 23 -5.15 1.06 -28.13
N THR A 24 -5.94 2.02 -28.58
CA THR A 24 -5.67 3.45 -28.42
C THR A 24 -5.68 3.89 -26.96
N TYR A 25 -6.55 3.29 -26.15
CA TYR A 25 -6.57 3.49 -24.70
C TYR A 25 -5.34 2.85 -24.03
N MET A 26 -4.98 1.63 -24.44
CA MET A 26 -3.76 0.97 -23.93
C MET A 26 -2.48 1.75 -24.29
N GLN A 27 -2.44 2.41 -25.46
CA GLN A 27 -1.34 3.32 -25.83
C GLN A 27 -1.28 4.55 -24.93
N GLN A 28 -2.43 5.13 -24.53
CA GLN A 28 -2.45 6.22 -23.56
C GLN A 28 -1.90 5.77 -22.21
N TRP A 29 -2.26 4.57 -21.75
CA TRP A 29 -1.73 3.98 -20.53
C TRP A 29 -0.22 3.75 -20.61
N ALA A 30 0.27 3.18 -21.72
CA ALA A 30 1.69 2.94 -21.94
C ALA A 30 2.51 4.23 -22.05
N ALA A 31 1.89 5.35 -22.44
CA ALA A 31 2.53 6.65 -22.50
C ALA A 31 2.68 7.33 -21.12
N LEU A 32 2.05 6.79 -20.06
CA LEU A 32 2.19 7.34 -18.71
C LEU A 32 3.55 6.98 -18.10
N ASN A 33 4.21 7.97 -17.52
CA ASN A 33 5.37 7.75 -16.68
C ASN A 33 4.94 7.49 -15.24
N LEU A 34 4.59 6.24 -14.92
CA LEU A 34 4.10 5.87 -13.59
C LEU A 34 5.11 6.19 -12.47
N ALA A 35 6.42 6.13 -12.74
CA ALA A 35 7.44 6.49 -11.75
C ALA A 35 7.41 7.99 -11.39
N GLU A 36 7.16 8.86 -12.37
CA GLU A 36 7.01 10.30 -12.14
C GLU A 36 5.75 10.61 -11.33
N GLU A 37 4.64 9.90 -11.56
CA GLU A 37 3.43 10.05 -10.76
C GLU A 37 3.64 9.56 -9.32
N TRP A 38 4.28 8.41 -9.12
CA TRP A 38 4.62 7.91 -7.78
C TRP A 38 5.55 8.84 -7.01
N LYS A 39 6.46 9.53 -7.70
CA LYS A 39 7.34 10.53 -7.09
C LYS A 39 6.57 11.72 -6.47
N LYS A 40 5.33 11.98 -6.89
CA LYS A 40 4.50 13.04 -6.29
C LYS A 40 3.87 12.62 -4.96
N VAL A 41 3.88 11.32 -4.64
CA VAL A 41 3.30 10.76 -3.41
C VAL A 41 4.32 10.86 -2.27
N SER A 42 4.12 11.81 -1.35
CA SER A 42 5.00 12.00 -0.19
C SER A 42 4.60 11.21 1.05
N ALA A 43 3.56 10.39 0.98
CA ALA A 43 3.09 9.56 2.09
C ALA A 43 3.79 8.19 2.10
N PRO A 44 3.95 7.55 3.27
CA PRO A 44 4.35 6.14 3.34
C PRO A 44 3.36 5.25 2.59
N VAL A 45 3.87 4.22 1.92
CA VAL A 45 3.10 3.30 1.08
C VAL A 45 3.26 1.86 1.58
N LEU A 46 2.15 1.13 1.67
CA LEU A 46 2.13 -0.32 1.81
C LEU A 46 1.80 -0.94 0.45
N ILE A 47 2.63 -1.87 0.02
CA ILE A 47 2.42 -2.69 -1.17
C ILE A 47 2.13 -4.10 -0.68
N VAL A 48 0.99 -4.67 -1.04
CA VAL A 48 0.61 -6.04 -0.68
C VAL A 48 0.64 -6.90 -1.94
N TRP A 49 1.23 -8.08 -1.86
CA TRP A 49 1.30 -9.05 -2.96
C TRP A 49 1.07 -10.46 -2.44
N GLY A 50 0.40 -11.30 -3.25
CA GLY A 50 0.10 -12.68 -2.92
C GLY A 50 0.94 -13.65 -3.74
N THR A 51 1.51 -14.68 -3.10
CA THR A 51 2.37 -15.65 -3.81
C THR A 51 1.62 -16.57 -4.76
N ALA A 52 0.28 -16.59 -4.70
CA ALA A 52 -0.59 -17.34 -5.60
C ALA A 52 -1.30 -16.43 -6.63
N ASP A 53 -0.87 -15.16 -6.76
CA ASP A 53 -1.35 -14.26 -7.81
C ASP A 53 -0.75 -14.67 -9.17
N PHE A 54 -1.61 -15.13 -10.08
CA PHE A 54 -1.21 -15.50 -11.45
C PHE A 54 -1.33 -14.33 -12.45
N VAL A 55 -1.91 -13.20 -12.05
CA VAL A 55 -2.15 -12.02 -12.88
C VAL A 55 -1.01 -11.01 -12.73
N SER A 56 -0.55 -10.77 -11.50
CA SER A 56 0.63 -9.95 -11.21
C SER A 56 1.83 -10.81 -10.83
N THR A 57 2.99 -10.51 -11.40
CA THR A 57 4.18 -11.34 -11.20
C THR A 57 5.00 -10.86 -10.01
N ILE A 58 5.89 -11.74 -9.52
CA ILE A 58 6.86 -11.39 -8.48
C ILE A 58 7.81 -10.25 -8.90
N ALA A 59 7.92 -9.91 -10.19
CA ALA A 59 8.78 -8.82 -10.63
C ALA A 59 8.13 -7.44 -10.40
N ASP A 60 6.80 -7.36 -10.43
CA ASP A 60 6.08 -6.08 -10.49
C ASP A 60 6.08 -5.34 -9.15
N ASN A 61 5.69 -6.04 -8.08
CA ASN A 61 5.48 -5.42 -6.77
C ASN A 61 6.80 -5.04 -6.05
N PRO A 62 7.89 -5.86 -6.11
CA PRO A 62 9.21 -5.44 -5.67
C PRO A 62 9.77 -4.27 -6.48
N LEU A 63 9.60 -4.26 -7.81
CA LEU A 63 10.03 -3.13 -8.64
C LEU A 63 9.34 -1.84 -8.20
N MET A 64 8.04 -1.88 -7.91
CA MET A 64 7.32 -0.70 -7.41
C MET A 64 7.87 -0.23 -6.05
N ALA A 65 8.20 -1.16 -5.15
CA ALA A 65 8.82 -0.81 -3.87
C ALA A 65 10.20 -0.14 -4.07
N ASP A 66 11.03 -0.69 -4.96
CA ASP A 66 12.36 -0.18 -5.27
C ASP A 66 12.30 1.21 -5.92
N VAL A 67 11.40 1.40 -6.88
CA VAL A 67 11.19 2.70 -7.54
C VAL A 67 10.80 3.76 -6.51
N ILE A 68 9.79 3.50 -5.66
CA ILE A 68 9.36 4.47 -4.64
C ILE A 68 10.50 4.76 -3.65
N ASN A 69 11.19 3.71 -3.17
CA ASN A 69 12.29 3.86 -2.22
C ASN A 69 13.53 4.53 -2.82
N SER A 70 13.71 4.51 -4.15
CA SER A 70 14.80 5.22 -4.83
C SER A 70 14.68 6.74 -4.72
N PHE A 71 13.45 7.27 -4.65
CA PHE A 71 13.19 8.70 -4.48
C PHE A 71 12.95 9.06 -3.01
N TYR A 72 12.37 8.15 -2.22
CA TYR A 72 12.07 8.33 -0.81
C TYR A 72 12.48 7.10 0.02
N PRO A 73 13.75 7.00 0.47
CA PRO A 73 14.24 5.84 1.19
C PRO A 73 13.37 5.48 2.40
N GLY A 74 12.82 4.26 2.40
CA GLY A 74 11.99 3.73 3.48
C GLY A 74 10.50 4.11 3.42
N HIS A 75 10.04 4.78 2.35
CA HIS A 75 8.61 5.10 2.19
C HIS A 75 7.76 3.91 1.75
N ALA A 76 8.28 3.01 0.93
CA ALA A 76 7.53 1.83 0.49
C ALA A 76 7.88 0.60 1.31
N THR A 77 6.87 -0.06 1.85
CA THR A 77 6.97 -1.36 2.52
C THR A 77 6.27 -2.40 1.65
N LEU A 78 7.00 -3.43 1.20
CA LEU A 78 6.40 -4.59 0.54
C LEU A 78 6.01 -5.65 1.58
N LYS A 79 4.77 -6.13 1.52
CA LYS A 79 4.28 -7.27 2.28
C LYS A 79 3.83 -8.36 1.31
N MET A 80 4.60 -9.44 1.28
CA MET A 80 4.20 -10.67 0.61
C MET A 80 3.34 -11.52 1.56
N ILE A 81 2.26 -12.07 1.03
CA ILE A 81 1.33 -12.95 1.73
C ILE A 81 1.34 -14.30 1.01
N THR A 82 1.81 -15.33 1.72
CA THR A 82 1.84 -16.70 1.22
C THR A 82 0.43 -17.21 0.99
N ASN A 83 0.22 -17.92 -0.11
CA ASN A 83 -1.04 -18.56 -0.48
C ASN A 83 -2.22 -17.59 -0.67
N MET A 84 -1.95 -16.34 -1.04
CA MET A 84 -2.97 -15.37 -1.44
C MET A 84 -2.96 -15.19 -2.96
N ASP A 85 -4.13 -15.20 -3.58
CA ASP A 85 -4.30 -14.91 -5.00
C ASP A 85 -4.61 -13.44 -5.31
N HIS A 86 -4.76 -13.13 -6.60
CA HIS A 86 -5.00 -11.78 -7.11
C HIS A 86 -6.18 -11.06 -6.44
N PRO A 87 -7.39 -11.66 -6.36
CA PRO A 87 -8.54 -11.06 -5.67
C PRO A 87 -8.50 -11.18 -4.13
N MET A 88 -7.35 -11.52 -3.51
CA MET A 88 -7.15 -11.63 -2.06
C MET A 88 -7.84 -12.83 -1.40
N TYR A 89 -8.07 -13.91 -2.14
CA TYR A 89 -8.51 -15.19 -1.60
C TYR A 89 -7.34 -16.13 -1.33
N LYS A 90 -7.60 -17.15 -0.52
CA LYS A 90 -6.66 -18.24 -0.31
C LYS A 90 -6.53 -19.08 -1.57
N ALA A 91 -5.31 -19.41 -1.98
CA ALA A 91 -4.98 -20.39 -3.01
C ALA A 91 -3.58 -20.96 -2.73
N ALA A 92 -3.40 -22.28 -2.81
CA ALA A 92 -2.11 -22.91 -2.51
C ALA A 92 -1.04 -22.62 -3.57
N SER A 93 -1.44 -22.25 -4.79
CA SER A 93 -0.53 -21.91 -5.88
C SER A 93 -1.19 -20.99 -6.93
N MET A 94 -0.37 -20.38 -7.79
CA MET A 94 -0.84 -19.64 -8.96
C MET A 94 -1.67 -20.53 -9.90
N GLU A 95 -1.25 -21.79 -10.09
CA GLU A 95 -1.96 -22.77 -10.92
C GLU A 95 -3.36 -23.08 -10.36
N GLU A 96 -3.46 -23.25 -9.04
CA GLU A 96 -4.76 -23.43 -8.40
C GLU A 96 -5.65 -22.21 -8.62
N SER A 97 -5.12 -20.99 -8.41
CA SER A 97 -5.89 -19.76 -8.61
C SER A 97 -6.37 -19.60 -10.05
N MET A 98 -5.49 -19.87 -11.03
CA MET A 98 -5.80 -19.76 -12.46
C MET A 98 -6.89 -20.76 -12.89
N ASN A 99 -6.82 -22.00 -12.40
CA ASN A 99 -7.73 -23.07 -12.81
C ASN A 99 -9.00 -23.13 -11.95
N ARG A 100 -9.11 -22.31 -10.89
CA ARG A 100 -10.27 -22.32 -10.00
C ARG A 100 -11.52 -21.83 -10.74
N PRO A 101 -12.60 -22.64 -10.79
CA PRO A 101 -13.85 -22.21 -11.40
C PRO A 101 -14.39 -20.93 -10.76
N ALA A 102 -14.99 -20.05 -11.56
CA ALA A 102 -15.60 -18.81 -11.06
C ALA A 102 -16.69 -19.06 -10.01
N THR A 103 -17.34 -20.23 -10.06
CA THR A 103 -18.41 -20.67 -9.14
C THR A 103 -17.92 -21.37 -7.88
N ALA A 104 -16.62 -21.71 -7.80
CA ALA A 104 -16.08 -22.37 -6.62
C ALA A 104 -16.10 -21.42 -5.42
N PRO A 105 -16.42 -21.92 -4.20
CA PRO A 105 -16.31 -21.12 -2.99
C PRO A 105 -14.90 -20.56 -2.83
N ARG A 106 -14.81 -19.31 -2.34
CA ARG A 106 -13.54 -18.63 -2.12
C ARG A 106 -13.48 -18.12 -0.69
N GLU A 107 -12.41 -18.46 0.00
CA GLU A 107 -12.13 -17.96 1.34
C GLU A 107 -11.22 -16.74 1.22
N PHE A 108 -11.62 -15.61 1.81
CA PHE A 108 -10.77 -14.43 1.90
C PHE A 108 -9.52 -14.73 2.74
N GLU A 109 -8.37 -14.16 2.35
CA GLU A 109 -7.13 -14.30 3.11
C GLU A 109 -7.06 -13.26 4.25
N PRO A 110 -7.29 -13.65 5.53
CA PRO A 110 -7.31 -12.71 6.65
C PRO A 110 -5.97 -11.99 6.86
N ALA A 111 -4.84 -12.56 6.43
CA ALA A 111 -3.52 -11.94 6.55
C ALA A 111 -3.42 -10.59 5.83
N VAL A 112 -4.32 -10.30 4.87
CA VAL A 112 -4.43 -8.96 4.25
C VAL A 112 -4.79 -7.90 5.27
N LEU A 113 -5.84 -8.16 6.06
CA LEU A 113 -6.32 -7.22 7.07
C LEU A 113 -5.30 -7.06 8.19
N GLU A 114 -4.65 -8.16 8.58
CA GLU A 114 -3.57 -8.13 9.57
C GLU A 114 -2.38 -7.29 9.08
N ALA A 115 -1.95 -7.50 7.83
CA ALA A 115 -0.88 -6.71 7.23
C ALA A 115 -1.20 -5.21 7.21
N ILE A 116 -2.41 -4.84 6.80
CA ILE A 116 -2.84 -3.44 6.75
C ILE A 116 -2.92 -2.86 8.17
N ARG A 117 -3.58 -3.56 9.10
CA ARG A 117 -3.72 -3.13 10.50
C ARG A 117 -2.35 -2.89 11.14
N ASP A 118 -1.47 -3.87 11.05
CA ASP A 118 -0.16 -3.82 11.70
C ASP A 118 0.71 -2.72 11.09
N TRP A 119 0.65 -2.54 9.77
CA TRP A 119 1.34 -1.46 9.09
C TRP A 119 0.81 -0.08 9.52
N LEU A 120 -0.50 0.12 9.59
CA LEU A 120 -1.11 1.38 10.04
C LEU A 120 -0.73 1.69 11.49
N LEU A 121 -0.80 0.70 12.39
CA LEU A 121 -0.37 0.86 13.78
C LEU A 121 1.11 1.25 13.88
N ALA A 122 1.96 0.65 13.04
CA ALA A 122 3.37 1.02 12.98
C ALA A 122 3.58 2.46 12.44
N GLN A 123 2.77 2.91 11.47
CA GLN A 123 2.81 4.31 11.00
C GLN A 123 2.40 5.30 12.09
N ILE A 124 1.35 4.99 12.85
CA ILE A 124 0.91 5.83 13.97
C ILE A 124 2.03 5.96 15.01
N LYS A 125 2.66 4.85 15.40
CA LYS A 125 3.79 4.84 16.34
C LYS A 125 4.97 5.66 15.82
N ARG A 126 5.35 5.51 14.55
CA ARG A 126 6.41 6.30 13.90
C ARG A 126 6.10 7.80 13.91
N ASN A 127 4.87 8.17 13.58
CA ASN A 127 4.44 9.56 13.56
C ASN A 127 4.47 10.17 14.97
N ALA A 128 4.02 9.44 16.00
CA ALA A 128 4.10 9.88 17.38
C ALA A 128 5.56 10.13 17.82
N ALA A 129 6.48 9.22 17.51
CA ALA A 129 7.91 9.38 17.80
C ALA A 129 8.53 10.57 17.05
N ARG A 130 8.13 10.79 15.79
CA ARG A 130 8.56 11.96 15.00
C ARG A 130 8.05 13.27 15.62
N MET A 131 6.79 13.32 16.04
CA MET A 131 6.24 14.51 16.73
C MET A 131 6.97 14.78 18.04
N GLN A 132 7.25 13.73 18.83
CA GLN A 132 7.98 13.85 20.10
C GLN A 132 9.41 14.36 19.91
N SER A 133 10.12 13.92 18.86
CA SER A 133 11.47 14.38 18.55
C SER A 133 11.52 15.78 17.91
N ALA A 134 10.46 16.19 17.21
CA ALA A 134 10.32 17.54 16.65
C ALA A 134 9.98 18.60 17.71
N LEU A 135 9.44 18.21 18.86
CA LEU A 135 9.25 19.11 20.01
C LEU A 135 10.62 19.51 20.57
N HIS A 136 11.03 20.75 20.35
CA HIS A 136 12.31 21.28 20.83
C HIS A 136 12.42 21.13 22.37
N PRO A 137 13.57 20.71 22.94
CA PRO A 137 13.73 20.46 24.38
C PRO A 137 13.34 21.64 25.28
N GLN A 138 13.43 22.87 24.77
CA GLN A 138 13.02 24.08 25.50
C GLN A 138 11.50 24.31 25.54
N GLN A 139 10.74 23.75 24.58
CA GLN A 139 9.27 23.78 24.61
C GLN A 139 8.71 22.73 25.58
N ALA A 140 9.41 21.60 25.77
CA ALA A 140 9.05 20.59 26.78
C ALA A 140 9.24 21.08 28.23
N LYS A 141 10.08 22.10 28.47
CA LYS A 141 10.38 22.66 29.80
C LYS A 141 9.34 23.65 30.36
N ARG A 142 8.32 24.05 29.59
CA ARG A 142 7.28 25.01 30.03
C ARG A 142 5.91 24.34 30.21
N MET A 143 5.77 23.40 31.15
CA MET A 143 4.46 22.88 31.55
C MET A 143 4.41 22.52 33.04
N ILE A 144 4.86 23.41 33.93
CA ILE A 144 4.56 23.31 35.35
C ILE A 144 3.89 24.61 35.77
N TYR A 145 2.56 24.57 35.93
CA TYR A 145 1.82 25.65 36.57
C TYR A 145 1.53 25.25 38.01
N THR A 146 2.01 26.05 38.97
CA THR A 146 1.70 25.85 40.39
C THR A 146 0.42 26.62 40.70
N VAL A 147 -0.62 25.91 41.11
CA VAL A 147 -1.90 26.53 41.48
C VAL A 147 -1.69 27.41 42.72
N PRO A 148 -1.89 28.74 42.64
CA PRO A 148 -1.52 29.67 43.70
C PRO A 148 -2.20 29.41 45.05
N LYS A 149 -3.39 28.77 45.02
CA LYS A 149 -4.18 28.49 46.23
C LYS A 149 -3.82 27.17 46.92
N THR A 150 -3.15 26.25 46.24
CA THR A 150 -2.93 24.88 46.75
C THR A 150 -1.48 24.42 46.71
N GLY A 151 -0.59 25.19 46.07
CA GLY A 151 0.83 24.84 45.94
C GLY A 151 1.10 23.60 45.09
N ARG A 152 0.06 22.99 44.49
CA ARG A 152 0.20 21.81 43.65
C ARG A 152 0.63 22.21 42.25
N SER A 153 1.74 21.63 41.81
CA SER A 153 2.19 21.67 40.42
C SER A 153 1.27 20.81 39.56
N GLN A 154 0.75 21.37 38.47
CA GLN A 154 -0.03 20.66 37.46
C GLN A 154 0.67 20.78 36.11
N PHE A 155 0.68 19.67 35.35
CA PHE A 155 1.01 19.69 33.93
C PHE A 155 -0.20 20.22 33.17
N ASN A 156 -0.07 21.39 32.55
CA ASN A 156 -1.09 21.88 31.61
C ASN A 156 -0.94 21.09 30.30
N HIS A 157 -1.60 19.94 30.18
CA HIS A 157 -1.77 19.28 28.90
C HIS A 157 -2.76 20.06 28.02
N LEU A 158 -2.26 21.09 27.35
CA LEU A 158 -2.83 21.53 26.07
C LEU A 158 -1.93 20.99 24.98
N GLY A 159 -2.27 19.81 24.46
CA GLY A 159 -1.63 19.22 23.28
C GLY A 159 -0.77 17.98 23.53
N ALA A 160 -1.27 16.97 24.25
CA ALA A 160 -0.85 15.60 24.03
C ALA A 160 -2.06 14.69 24.21
N MET A 161 -2.47 14.04 23.12
CA MET A 161 -3.57 13.08 23.10
C MET A 161 -3.37 12.02 24.17
N GLN A 162 -4.32 11.96 25.11
CA GLN A 162 -4.60 10.76 25.89
C GLN A 162 -5.02 9.66 24.90
N LEU A 163 -4.12 8.75 24.52
CA LEU A 163 -4.48 7.52 23.82
C LEU A 163 -3.60 6.34 24.26
N ALA A 164 -4.30 5.21 24.44
CA ALA A 164 -3.84 3.85 24.72
C ALA A 164 -3.51 3.49 26.18
N HIS A 165 -4.53 3.44 27.03
CA HIS A 165 -4.76 2.18 27.75
C HIS A 165 -5.80 1.39 26.95
N VAL A 166 -5.38 0.23 26.47
CA VAL A 166 -6.24 -0.86 26.01
C VAL A 166 -5.70 -2.07 26.75
N ASP A 167 -6.54 -2.65 27.60
CA ASP A 167 -6.30 -3.95 28.25
C ASP A 167 -6.22 -5.08 27.20
#